data_AF-A0A2W5L0X8-F1
#
_entry.id   AF-A0A2W5L0X8-F1
#
_cell.length_a   1.000
_cell.length_b   1.000
_cell.length_c   1.000
_cell.angle_alpha   90.00
_cell.angle_beta   90.00
_cell.angle_gamma   90.00
#
_symmetry.space_group_name_H-M   'P 1'
#
loop_
_entity.id
_entity.type
_entity.pdbx_description
1 polymer ?
#
loop_
_entity_poly.entity_id
_entity_poly.type
_entity_poly.pdbx_seq_one_letter_code
_entity_poly.pdbx_strand_id
1 'polypeptide(L)' 'MILRNLGDIRKSDRNVRSDGWVSARLLLKDDDMGFSFHVTTMFAG' A
#
# COMPACT_ATOMS: atom_id res chain seq x y z
N MET A 1 -15.99 -9.25 2.98
CA MET A 1 -15.18 -9.44 1.75
C MET A 1 -14.60 -8.08 1.37
N ILE A 2 -13.27 -7.97 1.22
CA ILE A 2 -12.58 -6.70 0.88
C ILE A 2 -12.17 -6.75 -0.60
N LEU A 3 -12.61 -5.78 -1.40
CA LEU A 3 -12.17 -5.58 -2.78
C LEU A 3 -11.55 -4.18 -2.89
N ARG A 4 -10.31 -4.09 -3.38
CA ARG A 4 -9.58 -2.82 -3.53
C ARG A 4 -8.91 -2.73 -4.89
N ASN A 5 -8.83 -1.52 -5.43
CA ASN A 5 -8.12 -1.24 -6.66
C ASN A 5 -6.76 -0.59 -6.33
N LEU A 6 -5.68 -1.14 -6.88
CA LEU A 6 -4.33 -0.62 -6.64
C LEU A 6 -4.17 0.83 -7.14
N GLY A 7 -4.80 1.18 -8.26
CA GLY A 7 -4.74 2.52 -8.84
C GLY A 7 -5.39 3.58 -7.94
N ASP A 8 -6.47 3.22 -7.26
CA ASP A 8 -7.14 4.13 -6.32
C ASP A 8 -6.33 4.31 -5.04
N ILE A 9 -5.77 3.22 -4.49
CA ILE A 9 -4.89 3.28 -3.32
C ILE A 9 -3.65 4.13 -3.61
N ARG A 10 -3.09 4.05 -4.83
CA ARG A 10 -1.95 4.87 -5.25
C ARG A 10 -2.22 6.39 -5.26
N LYS A 11 -3.49 6.80 -5.31
CA LYS A 11 -3.93 8.20 -5.30
C LYS A 11 -4.37 8.69 -3.91
N SER A 12 -4.35 7.83 -2.90
CA SER A 12 -4.74 8.19 -1.53
C SER A 12 -3.53 8.32 -0.60
N ASP A 13 -3.81 8.76 0.63
CA ASP A 13 -2.93 8.75 1.80
C ASP A 13 -2.29 7.39 2.12
N ARG A 14 -2.91 6.29 1.69
CA ARG A 14 -2.39 4.92 1.83
C ARG A 14 -1.23 4.62 0.88
N ASN A 15 -0.86 5.52 -0.02
CA ASN A 15 0.34 5.42 -0.84
C ASN A 15 1.50 6.20 -0.25
N VAL A 16 2.25 5.57 0.63
CA VAL A 16 3.32 6.23 1.38
C VAL A 16 4.61 6.25 0.57
N ARG A 17 5.26 7.41 0.55
CA ARG A 17 6.50 7.68 -0.19
C ARG A 17 7.64 7.96 0.78
N SER A 18 8.82 7.48 0.43
CA SER A 18 10.09 7.78 1.10
C SER A 18 11.21 7.74 0.07
N ASP A 19 12.41 8.15 0.46
CA ASP A 19 13.57 8.08 -0.42
C ASP A 19 13.82 6.65 -0.92
N GLY A 20 13.82 6.48 -2.24
CA GLY A 20 14.08 5.21 -2.92
C GLY A 20 12.89 4.23 -3.03
N TRP A 21 11.72 4.52 -2.47
CA TRP A 21 10.57 3.61 -2.57
C TRP A 21 9.19 4.26 -2.40
N VAL A 22 8.17 3.58 -2.90
CA VAL A 22 6.75 3.93 -2.73
C VAL A 22 5.94 2.68 -2.40
N SER A 23 5.15 2.72 -1.32
CA SER A 23 4.38 1.57 -0.82
C SER A 23 2.89 1.86 -0.77
N ALA A 24 2.12 1.16 -1.61
CA ALA A 24 0.67 1.16 -1.59
C ALA A 24 0.15 0.14 -0.55
N ARG A 25 -0.46 0.64 0.52
CA ARG A 25 -0.90 -0.17 1.67
C ARG A 25 -2.30 -0.74 1.46
N LEU A 26 -2.36 -2.00 1.02
CA LEU A 26 -3.59 -2.70 0.63
C LEU A 26 -4.34 -3.31 1.81
N LEU A 27 -3.65 -3.76 2.86
CA LEU A 27 -4.27 -4.21 4.11
C LEU A 27 -3.51 -3.59 5.28
N LEU A 28 -4.25 -3.01 6.21
CA LEU A 28 -3.76 -2.38 7.43
C LEU A 28 -4.39 -3.06 8.65
N LYS A 29 -3.96 -2.64 9.85
CA LYS A 29 -4.46 -3.18 11.12
C LYS A 29 -5.99 -3.16 11.21
N ASP A 30 -6.61 -2.07 10.78
CA ASP A 30 -8.07 -1.89 10.86
C ASP A 30 -8.86 -2.79 9.91
N ASP A 31 -8.18 -3.51 9.01
CA ASP A 31 -8.79 -4.51 8.15
C ASP A 31 -8.91 -5.89 8.83
N ASP A 32 -8.38 -6.06 10.05
CA ASP A 32 -8.54 -7.22 10.94
C ASP A 32 -8.17 -8.59 10.33
N MET A 33 -7.21 -8.61 9.41
CA MET A 33 -6.75 -9.83 8.73
C MET A 33 -5.65 -10.59 9.50
N GLY A 34 -5.15 -10.04 10.62
CA GLY A 34 -4.00 -10.56 11.34
C GLY A 34 -2.64 -10.28 10.69
N PHE A 35 -2.62 -9.62 9.52
CA PHE A 35 -1.41 -9.17 8.82
C PHE A 35 -1.69 -7.91 7.99
N SER A 36 -0.62 -7.21 7.62
CA SER A 36 -0.66 -6.13 6.63
C SER A 36 -0.17 -6.61 5.26
N PHE A 37 -0.68 -6.02 4.18
CA PHE A 37 -0.28 -6.37 2.82
C PHE A 37 -0.04 -5.12 1.97
N HIS A 38 1.08 -5.11 1.25
CA HIS A 38 1.63 -3.92 0.59
C HIS A 38 2.12 -4.29 -0.80
N VAL A 39 1.90 -3.39 -1.78
CA VAL A 39 2.58 -3.43 -3.08
C VAL A 39 3.56 -2.27 -3.11
N THR A 40 4.84 -2.60 -3.05
CA THR A 40 5.93 -1.62 -2.95
C THR A 40 6.73 -1.59 -4.24
N THR A 41 6.95 -0.40 -4.79
CA THR A 41 7.90 -0.14 -5.86
C THR A 41 9.20 0.35 -5.25
N MET A 42 10.30 -0.37 -5.52
CA MET A 42 11.65 0.03 -5.17
C MET A 42 12.28 0.70 -6.39
N PHE A 43 12.81 1.91 -6.26
CA PHE A 43 13.50 2.58 -7.34
C PHE A 43 14.96 2.13 -7.39
N ALA A 44 15.50 2.02 -8.61
CA ALA A 44 16.92 1.84 -8.79
C ALA A 44 17.66 3.07 -8.24
N GLY A 45 18.78 2.81 -7.56
CA GLY A 45 19.75 3.83 -7.15
C GLY A 45 20.82 4.04 -8.20
#